data_AF-A0A7C1EYI0-F1
#
_entry.id   AF-A0A7C1EYI0-F1
#
_cell.length_a   1.000
_cell.length_b   1.000
_cell.length_c   1.000
_cell.angle_alpha   90.00
_cell.angle_beta   90.00
_cell.angle_gamma   90.00
#
_symmetry.space_group_name_H-M   'P 1'
#
loop_
_entity.id
_entity.type
_entity.pdbx_description
1 polymer ?
#
loop_
_entity_poly.entity_id
_entity_poly.type
_entity_poly.pdbx_seq_one_letter_code
_entity_poly.pdbx_strand_id
1 'polypeptide(L)'
;MKRLSLLITLLILPALACSTLNRLAEGESLTDSTTPTADDGPALTGPDTETATDAFVLPSGLTIASPRETRIALSEENIESFEDRARETYSSEDFNTVGNTLTFTFSARAEDRLAWYYGWCATTPELVEDNLANMKIEFIVEDTVVPLSQFETFESLQTNDDGTEIPCRTYVAIVYNWPGGLNTLETRITFLEKINDGMGDFDAGVITFKYEVLGN
;
A
#
# COMPACT_ATOMS: atom_id res chain seq x y z
N MET A 1 -36.48 -5.88 -54.56
CA MET A 1 -36.08 -6.40 -53.24
C MET A 1 -35.10 -5.40 -52.62
N LYS A 2 -35.56 -4.61 -51.65
CA LYS A 2 -34.75 -3.59 -50.94
C LYS A 2 -33.99 -4.29 -49.82
N ARG A 3 -32.66 -4.23 -49.81
CA ARG A 3 -31.83 -4.59 -48.65
C ARG A 3 -31.51 -3.32 -47.89
N LEU A 4 -32.16 -3.18 -46.74
CA LEU A 4 -31.95 -2.15 -45.73
C LEU A 4 -30.95 -2.77 -44.73
N SER A 5 -29.68 -2.40 -44.80
CA SER A 5 -28.68 -2.82 -43.81
C SER A 5 -28.41 -1.69 -42.84
N LEU A 6 -28.70 -2.01 -41.59
CA LEU A 6 -28.64 -1.24 -40.36
C LEU A 6 -27.24 -0.65 -40.14
N LEU A 7 -27.14 0.67 -39.94
CA LEU A 7 -25.97 1.32 -39.34
C LEU A 7 -25.95 0.96 -37.85
N ILE A 8 -24.90 0.30 -37.39
CA ILE A 8 -24.58 0.16 -35.96
C ILE A 8 -23.61 1.28 -35.61
N THR A 9 -24.12 2.29 -34.90
CA THR A 9 -23.32 3.37 -34.35
C THR A 9 -22.64 2.87 -33.08
N LEU A 10 -21.32 2.73 -33.14
CA LEU A 10 -20.47 2.38 -32.00
C LEU A 10 -20.39 3.59 -31.05
N LEU A 11 -21.02 3.49 -29.89
CA LEU A 11 -20.89 4.47 -28.80
C LEU A 11 -19.55 4.21 -28.10
N ILE A 12 -18.64 5.18 -28.23
CA ILE A 12 -17.37 5.24 -27.50
C ILE A 12 -17.69 5.72 -26.08
N LEU A 13 -17.49 4.86 -25.09
CA LEU A 13 -17.44 5.24 -23.67
C LEU A 13 -16.04 5.81 -23.39
N PRO A 14 -15.90 7.05 -22.91
CA PRO A 14 -14.64 7.51 -22.36
C PRO A 14 -14.40 6.82 -21.01
N ALA A 15 -13.27 6.11 -20.89
CA ALA A 15 -12.71 5.74 -19.60
C ALA A 15 -12.38 7.03 -18.84
N LEU A 16 -13.15 7.33 -17.79
CA LEU A 16 -12.78 8.37 -16.85
C LEU A 16 -11.75 7.79 -15.89
N ALA A 17 -10.48 8.16 -16.12
CA ALA A 17 -9.47 8.25 -15.09
C ALA A 17 -9.96 9.24 -14.02
N CYS A 18 -10.08 8.80 -12.77
CA CYS A 18 -10.37 9.70 -11.66
C CYS A 18 -9.06 10.16 -11.03
N SER A 19 -8.46 11.16 -11.66
CA SER A 19 -7.44 12.02 -11.07
C SER A 19 -8.14 13.21 -10.40
N THR A 20 -8.20 13.26 -9.07
CA THR A 20 -8.38 14.53 -8.32
C THR A 20 -7.98 14.37 -6.84
N LEU A 21 -6.68 14.41 -6.57
CA LEU A 21 -6.14 14.78 -5.25
C LEU A 21 -5.93 16.31 -5.28
N ASN A 22 -7.00 17.06 -5.03
CA ASN A 22 -6.91 18.52 -5.03
C ASN A 22 -7.99 19.12 -4.13
N ARG A 23 -7.79 19.07 -2.80
CA ARG A 23 -8.38 20.01 -1.84
C ARG A 23 -7.96 19.71 -0.40
N LEU A 24 -6.86 20.31 0.05
CA LEU A 24 -6.66 20.61 1.48
C LEU A 24 -5.82 21.89 1.59
N ALA A 25 -6.45 23.06 1.55
CA ALA A 25 -5.87 24.30 2.05
C ALA A 25 -6.90 25.44 2.11
N GLU A 26 -7.89 25.35 3.00
CA GLU A 26 -8.55 26.54 3.57
C GLU A 26 -8.77 26.28 5.06
N GLY A 27 -7.80 26.73 5.87
CA GLY A 27 -7.91 26.75 7.32
C GLY A 27 -8.67 27.99 7.74
N GLU A 28 -9.87 27.81 8.28
CA GLU A 28 -10.53 28.83 9.10
C GLU A 28 -10.05 28.71 10.55
N SER A 29 -9.48 29.81 11.02
CA SER A 29 -9.07 30.04 12.40
C SER A 29 -10.27 30.51 13.21
N LEU A 30 -10.66 29.77 14.26
CA LEU A 30 -11.30 30.36 15.43
C LEU A 30 -10.80 29.73 16.73
N THR A 31 -10.34 30.61 17.59
CA THR A 31 -9.94 30.42 18.99
C THR A 31 -11.12 30.00 19.86
N ASP A 32 -10.92 29.05 20.78
CA ASP A 32 -11.41 29.24 22.15
C ASP A 32 -10.57 28.51 23.19
N SER A 33 -10.29 29.22 24.27
CA SER A 33 -9.54 28.80 25.45
C SER A 33 -10.48 28.06 26.38
N THR A 34 -10.13 26.83 26.77
CA THR A 34 -10.51 26.31 28.09
C THR A 34 -9.43 25.34 28.54
N THR A 35 -8.72 25.70 29.62
CA THR A 35 -7.80 24.82 30.35
C THR A 35 -8.60 23.91 31.28
N PRO A 36 -8.40 22.59 31.24
CA PRO A 36 -8.69 21.71 32.37
C PRO A 36 -7.41 21.19 33.02
N THR A 37 -7.46 21.24 34.34
CA THR A 37 -6.62 20.64 35.38
C THR A 37 -5.94 19.32 35.02
N ALA A 38 -4.63 19.26 35.29
CA ALA A 38 -3.80 18.05 35.24
C ALA A 38 -4.27 17.02 36.28
N ASP A 39 -4.58 15.82 35.80
CA ASP A 39 -4.78 14.61 36.59
C ASP A 39 -3.62 13.66 36.23
N ASP A 40 -2.75 13.42 37.22
CA ASP A 40 -1.57 12.55 37.09
C ASP A 40 -2.02 11.07 37.09
N GLY A 41 -2.46 10.61 35.91
CA GLY A 41 -2.69 9.19 35.64
C GLY A 41 -1.37 8.42 35.52
N PRO A 42 -1.30 7.16 35.99
CA PRO A 42 -0.09 6.36 35.91
C PRO A 42 0.31 6.11 34.46
N ALA A 43 1.58 6.42 34.15
CA ALA A 43 2.21 6.17 32.87
C ALA A 43 2.06 4.69 32.48
N LEU A 44 1.23 4.44 31.46
CA LEU A 44 1.20 3.18 30.75
C LEU A 44 2.52 3.06 29.97
N THR A 45 3.47 2.35 30.57
CA THR A 45 4.66 1.85 29.91
C THR A 45 4.22 0.74 28.96
N GLY A 46 3.75 1.13 27.77
CA GLY A 46 3.68 0.22 26.64
C GLY A 46 5.09 -0.30 26.32
N PRO A 47 5.23 -1.53 25.81
CA PRO A 47 6.52 -2.00 25.35
C PRO A 47 6.99 -1.07 24.23
N ASP A 48 8.14 -0.44 24.44
CA ASP A 48 8.85 0.32 23.41
C ASP A 48 9.17 -0.65 22.27
N THR A 49 8.29 -0.73 21.28
CA THR A 49 8.62 -1.31 19.98
C THR A 49 9.70 -0.42 19.40
N GLU A 50 10.95 -0.85 19.57
CA GLU A 50 12.15 -0.20 19.06
C GLU A 50 11.96 0.03 17.55
N THR A 51 11.49 1.22 17.20
CA THR A 51 11.29 1.64 15.82
C THR A 51 12.66 1.60 15.16
N ALA A 52 12.79 0.89 14.04
CA ALA A 52 14.03 0.87 13.30
C ALA A 52 14.43 2.31 12.98
N THR A 53 15.58 2.75 13.47
CA THR A 53 16.05 4.13 13.24
C THR A 53 16.86 4.25 11.96
N ASP A 54 17.40 3.14 11.48
CA ASP A 54 18.34 3.08 10.37
C ASP A 54 17.73 2.35 9.17
N ALA A 55 18.20 2.70 7.98
CA ALA A 55 17.81 2.02 6.75
C ALA A 55 18.29 0.56 6.73
N PHE A 56 17.50 -0.32 6.13
CA PHE A 56 17.85 -1.72 5.93
C PHE A 56 18.56 -1.89 4.59
N VAL A 57 19.88 -2.07 4.63
CA VAL A 57 20.72 -2.25 3.45
C VAL A 57 20.90 -3.73 3.15
N LEU A 58 20.49 -4.16 1.95
CA LEU A 58 20.63 -5.53 1.50
C LEU A 58 22.03 -5.81 0.93
N PRO A 59 22.48 -7.09 0.93
CA PRO A 59 23.77 -7.47 0.34
C PRO A 59 23.92 -7.09 -1.15
N SER A 60 22.81 -7.01 -1.88
CA SER A 60 22.78 -6.58 -3.29
C SER A 60 23.08 -5.08 -3.47
N GLY A 61 23.04 -4.29 -2.40
CA GLY A 61 23.17 -2.83 -2.42
C GLY A 61 21.82 -2.09 -2.43
N LEU A 62 20.72 -2.80 -2.70
CA LEU A 62 19.37 -2.26 -2.58
C LEU A 62 19.13 -1.80 -1.13
N THR A 63 18.48 -0.66 -0.96
CA THR A 63 18.23 -0.07 0.35
C THR A 63 16.74 0.12 0.59
N ILE A 64 16.26 -0.33 1.74
CA ILE A 64 14.93 -0.02 2.27
C ILE A 64 15.10 1.10 3.29
N ALA A 65 14.48 2.24 3.04
CA ALA A 65 14.50 3.40 3.93
C ALA A 65 14.00 3.05 5.33
N SER A 66 14.50 3.75 6.35
CA SER A 66 13.90 3.69 7.68
C SER A 66 12.45 4.22 7.66
N PRO A 67 11.61 3.87 8.65
CA PRO A 67 10.27 4.45 8.81
C PRO A 67 10.28 5.99 8.81
N ARG A 68 11.24 6.61 9.51
CA ARG A 68 11.37 8.08 9.53
C ARG A 68 11.74 8.66 8.17
N GLU A 69 12.69 8.06 7.47
CA GLU A 69 13.07 8.50 6.12
C GLU A 69 11.88 8.33 5.16
N THR A 70 11.15 7.21 5.25
CA THR A 70 9.95 6.96 4.46
C THR A 70 8.89 8.03 4.69
N ARG A 71 8.59 8.37 5.95
CA ARG A 71 7.62 9.41 6.29
C ARG A 71 7.99 10.77 5.70
N ILE A 72 9.27 11.16 5.79
CA ILE A 72 9.77 12.42 5.23
C ILE A 72 9.58 12.43 3.71
N ALA A 73 10.06 11.38 3.03
CA ALA A 73 9.95 11.27 1.58
C ALA A 73 8.51 11.35 1.08
N LEU A 74 7.58 10.63 1.72
CA LEU A 74 6.16 10.68 1.35
C LEU A 74 5.51 12.06 1.58
N SER A 75 6.04 12.88 2.50
CA SER A 75 5.51 14.22 2.80
C SER A 75 6.11 15.34 1.96
N GLU A 76 7.33 15.16 1.46
CA GLU A 76 8.12 16.21 0.80
C GLU A 76 8.35 15.97 -0.69
N GLU A 77 8.24 14.72 -1.15
CA GLU A 77 8.56 14.32 -2.52
C GLU A 77 7.31 13.74 -3.22
N ASN A 78 7.29 13.82 -4.55
CA ASN A 78 6.30 13.11 -5.35
C ASN A 78 6.82 11.71 -5.67
N ILE A 79 6.65 10.79 -4.71
CA ILE A 79 7.10 9.41 -4.82
C ILE A 79 6.08 8.59 -5.62
N GLU A 80 6.54 7.93 -6.67
CA GLU A 80 5.75 6.92 -7.39
C GLU A 80 5.85 5.56 -6.68
N SER A 81 4.77 4.79 -6.71
CA SER A 81 4.78 3.41 -6.22
C SER A 81 5.31 2.40 -7.23
N PHE A 82 5.53 1.17 -6.77
CA PHE A 82 5.85 0.04 -7.65
C PHE A 82 4.72 -0.19 -8.66
N GLU A 83 3.47 -0.12 -8.22
CA GLU A 83 2.28 -0.30 -9.05
C GLU A 83 2.13 0.82 -10.09
N ASP A 84 2.46 2.08 -9.73
CA ASP A 84 2.43 3.20 -10.69
C ASP A 84 3.48 3.04 -11.80
N ARG A 85 4.62 2.40 -11.50
CA ARG A 85 5.71 2.17 -12.45
C ARG A 85 5.56 0.87 -13.25
N ALA A 86 4.76 -0.07 -12.77
CA ALA A 86 4.58 -1.37 -13.40
C ALA A 86 3.95 -1.23 -14.79
N ARG A 87 4.28 -2.16 -15.68
CA ARG A 87 3.64 -2.27 -17.01
C ARG A 87 2.26 -2.89 -16.93
N GLU A 88 2.06 -3.74 -15.95
CA GLU A 88 0.87 -4.53 -15.71
C GLU A 88 -0.14 -3.74 -14.89
N THR A 89 -1.41 -3.92 -15.21
CA THR A 89 -2.53 -3.47 -14.39
C THR A 89 -3.42 -4.66 -14.10
N TYR A 90 -3.94 -4.71 -12.89
CA TYR A 90 -4.80 -5.79 -12.41
C TYR A 90 -6.11 -5.21 -11.90
N SER A 91 -7.17 -6.02 -11.97
CA SER A 91 -8.47 -5.64 -11.42
C SER A 91 -8.51 -5.84 -9.90
N SER A 92 -9.46 -5.20 -9.22
CA SER A 92 -9.69 -5.43 -7.79
C SER A 92 -9.97 -6.91 -7.47
N GLU A 93 -10.60 -7.65 -8.39
CA GLU A 93 -10.83 -9.09 -8.24
C GLU A 93 -9.51 -9.89 -8.25
N ASP A 94 -8.55 -9.51 -9.11
CA ASP A 94 -7.24 -10.15 -9.16
C ASP A 94 -6.46 -9.96 -7.84
N PHE A 95 -6.51 -8.75 -7.27
CA PHE A 95 -5.89 -8.40 -5.99
C PHE A 95 -6.51 -9.16 -4.80
N ASN A 96 -7.79 -9.54 -4.90
CA ASN A 96 -8.55 -10.15 -3.82
C ASN A 96 -8.70 -11.67 -3.93
N THR A 97 -8.15 -12.29 -4.98
CA THR A 97 -8.26 -13.73 -5.19
C THR A 97 -7.12 -14.48 -4.52
N VAL A 98 -7.43 -15.20 -3.43
CA VAL A 98 -6.46 -16.05 -2.71
C VAL A 98 -5.96 -17.18 -3.61
N GLY A 99 -4.64 -17.40 -3.59
CA GLY A 99 -3.95 -18.33 -4.48
C GLY A 99 -3.31 -17.66 -5.70
N ASN A 100 -3.60 -16.38 -5.96
CA ASN A 100 -3.00 -15.67 -7.08
C ASN A 100 -1.54 -15.29 -6.83
N THR A 101 -0.80 -15.22 -7.93
CA THR A 101 0.48 -14.51 -8.02
C THR A 101 0.37 -13.45 -9.10
N LEU A 102 0.43 -12.18 -8.70
CA LEU A 102 0.42 -11.04 -9.62
C LEU A 102 1.86 -10.61 -9.84
N THR A 103 2.29 -10.49 -11.09
CA THR A 103 3.68 -10.16 -11.45
C THR A 103 3.73 -8.79 -12.09
N PHE A 104 4.45 -7.88 -11.45
CA PHE A 104 4.68 -6.52 -11.89
C PHE A 104 6.11 -6.40 -12.41
N THR A 105 6.27 -5.71 -13.52
CA THR A 105 7.56 -5.56 -14.17
C THR A 105 7.83 -4.11 -14.54
N PHE A 106 8.98 -3.58 -14.12
CA PHE A 106 9.38 -2.21 -14.42
C PHE A 106 10.90 -2.05 -14.42
N SER A 107 11.36 -0.84 -14.76
CA SER A 107 12.77 -0.46 -14.71
C SER A 107 12.95 0.64 -13.69
N ALA A 108 14.05 0.57 -12.94
CA ALA A 108 14.46 1.58 -11.99
C ALA A 108 15.89 2.03 -12.30
N ARG A 109 16.18 3.30 -12.07
CA ARG A 109 17.55 3.83 -12.06
C ARG A 109 18.11 3.75 -10.65
N ALA A 110 19.44 3.78 -10.53
CA ALA A 110 20.10 3.77 -9.22
C ALA A 110 19.57 4.88 -8.28
N GLU A 111 19.27 6.06 -8.82
CA GLU A 111 18.74 7.21 -8.08
C GLU A 111 17.22 7.20 -7.83
N ASP A 112 16.47 6.27 -8.43
CA ASP A 112 15.02 6.22 -8.25
C ASP A 112 14.67 5.86 -6.80
N ARG A 113 13.75 6.63 -6.22
CA ARG A 113 13.12 6.37 -4.92
C ARG A 113 11.67 5.99 -5.20
N LEU A 114 11.30 4.76 -4.86
CA LEU A 114 9.98 4.22 -5.17
C LEU A 114 9.31 3.69 -3.90
N ALA A 115 8.01 3.90 -3.78
CA ALA A 115 7.23 3.37 -2.66
C ALA A 115 6.87 1.91 -2.89
N TRP A 116 7.22 1.07 -1.91
CA TRP A 116 6.77 -0.32 -1.83
C TRP A 116 5.82 -0.44 -0.64
N TYR A 117 4.58 -0.84 -0.90
CA TYR A 117 3.58 -0.89 0.14
C TYR A 117 2.62 -2.06 0.01
N TYR A 118 1.94 -2.34 1.12
CA TYR A 118 0.75 -3.17 1.16
C TYR A 118 -0.20 -2.58 2.19
N GLY A 119 -1.50 -2.54 1.87
CA GLY A 119 -2.53 -2.07 2.77
C GLY A 119 -3.67 -3.07 2.88
N TRP A 120 -4.32 -3.06 4.04
CA TRP A 120 -5.56 -3.79 4.26
C TRP A 120 -6.64 -2.83 4.75
N CYS A 121 -7.80 -2.89 4.11
CA CYS A 121 -8.97 -2.08 4.44
C CYS A 121 -10.12 -2.99 4.83
N ALA A 122 -10.97 -2.54 5.76
CA ALA A 122 -12.19 -3.24 6.11
C ALA A 122 -13.29 -2.23 6.46
N THR A 123 -14.54 -2.67 6.52
CA THR A 123 -15.69 -1.77 6.79
C THR A 123 -15.68 -1.16 8.20
N THR A 124 -14.89 -1.70 9.13
CA THR A 124 -14.74 -1.19 10.50
C THR A 124 -13.29 -1.32 10.99
N PRO A 125 -12.84 -0.48 11.93
CA PRO A 125 -11.49 -0.58 12.48
C PRO A 125 -11.25 -1.93 13.18
N GLU A 126 -12.27 -2.47 13.84
CA GLU A 126 -12.19 -3.79 14.51
C GLU A 126 -11.91 -4.91 13.50
N LEU A 127 -12.56 -4.87 12.33
CA LEU A 127 -12.27 -5.83 11.26
C LEU A 127 -10.87 -5.64 10.67
N VAL A 128 -10.30 -4.44 10.65
CA VAL A 128 -8.90 -4.25 10.23
C VAL A 128 -7.97 -5.00 11.19
N GLU A 129 -8.14 -4.82 12.50
CA GLU A 129 -7.32 -5.49 13.51
C GLU A 129 -7.49 -7.01 13.48
N ASP A 130 -8.74 -7.50 13.52
CA ASP A 130 -9.05 -8.93 13.56
C ASP A 130 -8.51 -9.64 12.32
N ASN A 131 -8.62 -9.03 11.15
CA ASN A 131 -8.12 -9.60 9.90
C ASN A 131 -6.58 -9.61 9.87
N LEU A 132 -5.92 -8.52 10.25
CA LEU A 132 -4.46 -8.45 10.28
C LEU A 132 -3.85 -9.41 11.31
N ALA A 133 -4.53 -9.66 12.44
CA ALA A 133 -4.12 -10.68 13.40
C ALA A 133 -4.18 -12.11 12.83
N ASN A 134 -5.01 -12.33 11.81
CA ASN A 134 -5.17 -13.58 11.08
C ASN A 134 -4.43 -13.61 9.72
N MET A 135 -3.54 -12.63 9.50
CA MET A 135 -2.65 -12.59 8.35
C MET A 135 -1.19 -12.64 8.77
N LYS A 136 -0.36 -13.16 7.86
CA LYS A 136 1.08 -12.96 7.88
C LYS A 136 1.49 -12.19 6.64
N ILE A 137 2.06 -11.00 6.84
CA ILE A 137 2.54 -10.12 5.77
C ILE A 137 4.06 -10.21 5.75
N GLU A 138 4.62 -10.60 4.61
CA GLU A 138 6.07 -10.69 4.42
C GLU A 138 6.49 -9.87 3.21
N PHE A 139 7.43 -8.96 3.42
CA PHE A 139 8.15 -8.24 2.38
C PHE A 139 9.50 -8.94 2.18
N ILE A 140 9.76 -9.39 0.97
CA ILE A 140 10.91 -10.24 0.64
C ILE A 140 11.67 -9.59 -0.49
N VAL A 141 12.99 -9.46 -0.33
CA VAL A 141 13.89 -9.07 -1.43
C VAL A 141 14.80 -10.25 -1.69
N GLU A 142 14.72 -10.79 -2.90
CA GLU A 142 15.35 -12.06 -3.28
C GLU A 142 14.89 -13.17 -2.31
N ASP A 143 15.76 -13.62 -1.40
CA ASP A 143 15.45 -14.63 -0.38
C ASP A 143 15.49 -14.08 1.06
N THR A 144 15.58 -12.75 1.21
CA THR A 144 15.70 -12.08 2.51
C THR A 144 14.38 -11.44 2.91
N VAL A 145 13.81 -11.86 4.03
CA VAL A 145 12.64 -11.21 4.64
C VAL A 145 13.07 -9.89 5.27
N VAL A 146 12.47 -8.79 4.82
CA VAL A 146 12.62 -7.46 5.42
C VAL A 146 11.70 -7.38 6.64
N PRO A 147 12.22 -7.03 7.84
CA PRO A 147 11.40 -6.91 9.02
C PRO A 147 10.31 -5.85 8.83
N LEU A 148 9.07 -6.15 9.24
CA LEU A 148 7.96 -5.21 9.13
C LEU A 148 8.19 -3.92 9.95
N SER A 149 9.05 -3.95 10.96
CA SER A 149 9.48 -2.76 11.71
C SER A 149 10.31 -1.76 10.89
N GLN A 150 10.74 -2.12 9.68
CA GLN A 150 11.36 -1.22 8.71
C GLN A 150 10.33 -0.39 7.93
N PHE A 151 9.06 -0.79 7.97
CA PHE A 151 7.99 -0.11 7.25
C PHE A 151 7.36 0.93 8.16
N GLU A 152 7.11 2.11 7.60
CA GLU A 152 6.24 3.09 8.23
C GLU A 152 4.79 2.58 8.12
N THR A 153 4.04 2.71 9.21
CA THR A 153 2.64 2.28 9.28
C THR A 153 1.73 3.49 9.37
N PHE A 154 0.72 3.54 8.52
CA PHE A 154 -0.29 4.60 8.52
C PHE A 154 -1.68 4.01 8.66
N GLU A 155 -2.50 4.67 9.48
CA GLU A 155 -3.95 4.50 9.47
C GLU A 155 -4.55 5.56 8.56
N SER A 156 -5.46 5.17 7.67
CA SER A 156 -6.17 6.11 6.80
C SER A 156 -7.63 5.71 6.63
N LEU A 157 -8.43 6.65 6.12
CA LEU A 157 -9.76 6.39 5.57
C LEU A 157 -9.64 6.44 4.05
N GLN A 158 -10.10 5.39 3.39
CA GLN A 158 -10.20 5.32 1.93
C GLN A 158 -11.67 5.30 1.53
N THR A 159 -12.01 5.87 0.38
CA THR A 159 -13.37 5.78 -0.16
C THR A 159 -13.51 4.52 -1.01
N ASN A 160 -14.44 3.65 -0.64
CA ASN A 160 -14.78 2.45 -1.40
C ASN A 160 -15.60 2.80 -2.67
N ASP A 161 -15.83 1.82 -3.55
CA ASP A 161 -16.56 2.00 -4.82
C ASP A 161 -17.98 2.53 -4.65
N ASP A 162 -18.61 2.29 -3.50
CA ASP A 162 -19.95 2.79 -3.17
C ASP A 162 -19.97 4.21 -2.56
N GLY A 163 -18.80 4.82 -2.38
CA GLY A 163 -18.63 6.14 -1.78
C GLY A 163 -18.49 6.14 -0.25
N THR A 164 -18.51 4.98 0.40
CA THR A 164 -18.34 4.85 1.86
C THR A 164 -16.87 4.97 2.26
N GLU A 165 -16.57 5.68 3.34
CA GLU A 165 -15.23 5.70 3.93
C GLU A 165 -14.99 4.42 4.73
N ILE A 166 -13.87 3.75 4.44
CA ILE A 166 -13.43 2.52 5.11
C ILE A 166 -12.05 2.73 5.73
N PRO A 167 -11.82 2.29 6.98
CA PRO A 167 -10.51 2.31 7.61
C PRO A 167 -9.53 1.34 6.96
N CYS A 168 -8.28 1.76 6.88
CA CYS A 168 -7.19 1.00 6.32
C CYS A 168 -5.93 1.14 7.15
N ARG A 169 -5.17 0.05 7.27
CA ARG A 169 -3.78 0.07 7.74
C ARG A 169 -2.85 -0.25 6.58
N THR A 170 -1.86 0.62 6.36
CA THR A 170 -0.87 0.49 5.28
C THR A 170 0.54 0.42 5.85
N TYR A 171 1.31 -0.54 5.36
CA TYR A 171 2.74 -0.67 5.58
C TYR A 171 3.46 -0.19 4.33
N VAL A 172 4.35 0.78 4.45
CA VAL A 172 5.09 1.35 3.31
C VAL A 172 6.54 1.60 3.67
N ALA A 173 7.42 1.37 2.69
CA ALA A 173 8.81 1.76 2.75
C ALA A 173 9.25 2.36 1.42
N ILE A 174 10.20 3.29 1.47
CA ILE A 174 10.87 3.79 0.26
C ILE A 174 12.04 2.87 -0.08
N VAL A 175 12.10 2.44 -1.33
CA VAL A 175 13.17 1.59 -1.86
C VAL A 175 14.02 2.39 -2.84
N TYR A 176 15.34 2.34 -2.65
CA TYR A 176 16.31 3.10 -3.44
C TYR A 176 17.68 2.39 -3.53
N ASN A 177 18.64 3.01 -4.23
CA ASN A 177 19.94 2.41 -4.55
C ASN A 177 19.81 1.10 -5.34
N TRP A 178 18.97 1.12 -6.37
CA TRP A 178 18.70 -0.04 -7.22
C TRP A 178 19.99 -0.55 -7.88
N PRO A 179 20.42 -1.79 -7.59
CA PRO A 179 21.61 -2.32 -8.23
C PRO A 179 21.28 -2.73 -9.67
N GLY A 180 22.29 -2.66 -10.54
CA GLY A 180 22.15 -3.04 -11.94
C GLY A 180 21.77 -4.50 -12.12
N GLY A 181 20.93 -4.79 -13.11
CA GLY A 181 20.43 -6.14 -13.41
C GLY A 181 19.03 -6.40 -12.85
N LEU A 182 18.62 -7.66 -12.84
CA LEU A 182 17.29 -8.05 -12.40
C LEU A 182 17.25 -8.18 -10.88
N ASN A 183 16.40 -7.38 -10.24
CA ASN A 183 16.04 -7.47 -8.83
C ASN A 183 14.66 -8.10 -8.70
N THR A 184 14.48 -9.02 -7.74
CA THR A 184 13.18 -9.62 -7.45
C THR A 184 12.75 -9.23 -6.04
N LEU A 185 11.56 -8.67 -5.92
CA LEU A 185 10.91 -8.38 -4.64
C LEU A 185 9.57 -9.10 -4.61
N GLU A 186 9.10 -9.49 -3.43
CA GLU A 186 7.79 -10.11 -3.24
C GLU A 186 7.11 -9.53 -1.99
N THR A 187 5.85 -9.16 -2.14
CA THR A 187 4.94 -9.02 -1.00
C THR A 187 4.10 -10.29 -0.93
N ARG A 188 4.22 -11.05 0.15
CA ARG A 188 3.48 -12.28 0.38
C ARG A 188 2.50 -12.11 1.52
N ILE A 189 1.22 -12.29 1.24
CA ILE A 189 0.13 -12.22 2.20
C ILE A 189 -0.40 -13.62 2.43
N THR A 190 -0.24 -14.14 3.64
CA THR A 190 -0.77 -15.44 4.03
C THR A 190 -1.98 -15.24 4.93
N PHE A 191 -3.15 -15.66 4.47
CA PHE A 191 -4.38 -15.73 5.26
C PHE A 191 -4.35 -17.05 6.03
N LEU A 192 -4.23 -16.97 7.37
CA LEU A 192 -4.06 -18.13 8.25
C LEU A 192 -5.35 -18.95 8.35
N GLU A 193 -6.49 -18.28 8.22
CA GLU A 193 -7.82 -18.84 8.15
C GLU A 193 -8.69 -18.03 7.18
N LYS A 194 -9.93 -18.47 6.96
CA LYS A 194 -10.90 -17.68 6.19
C LYS A 194 -11.27 -16.43 6.97
N ILE A 195 -11.21 -15.26 6.33
CA ILE A 195 -11.56 -13.97 6.91
C ILE A 195 -12.58 -13.21 6.05
N ASN A 196 -13.14 -12.13 6.58
CA ASN A 196 -14.07 -11.25 5.88
C ASN A 196 -13.79 -9.78 6.27
N ASP A 197 -13.65 -8.89 5.29
CA ASP A 197 -13.38 -7.46 5.50
C ASP A 197 -14.66 -6.60 5.58
N GLY A 198 -15.82 -7.25 5.56
CA GLY A 198 -17.15 -6.64 5.46
C GLY A 198 -17.59 -6.32 4.04
N MET A 199 -16.73 -6.53 3.04
CA MET A 199 -17.01 -6.33 1.61
C MET A 199 -16.95 -7.67 0.86
N GLY A 200 -16.03 -8.56 1.23
CA GLY A 200 -15.78 -9.85 0.62
C GLY A 200 -15.21 -10.89 1.59
N ASP A 201 -15.26 -12.15 1.15
CA ASP A 201 -14.67 -13.29 1.82
C ASP A 201 -13.29 -13.61 1.22
N PHE A 202 -12.32 -13.93 2.07
CA PHE A 202 -10.98 -14.35 1.65
C PHE A 202 -10.69 -15.72 2.29
N ASP A 203 -10.53 -16.75 1.46
CA ASP A 203 -10.20 -18.09 1.95
C ASP A 203 -8.79 -18.16 2.56
N ALA A 204 -8.52 -19.17 3.36
CA ALA A 204 -7.16 -19.43 3.83
C ALA A 204 -6.23 -19.75 2.65
N GLY A 205 -5.03 -19.18 2.64
CA GLY A 205 -4.08 -19.37 1.55
C GLY A 205 -3.11 -18.20 1.41
N VAL A 206 -2.53 -18.06 0.21
CA VAL A 206 -1.48 -17.07 -0.04
C VAL A 206 -1.82 -16.25 -1.29
N ILE A 207 -1.64 -14.93 -1.20
CA ILE A 207 -1.54 -14.03 -2.36
C ILE A 207 -0.09 -13.54 -2.43
N THR A 208 0.49 -13.53 -3.62
CA THR A 208 1.84 -13.02 -3.85
C THR A 208 1.83 -11.90 -4.88
N PHE A 209 2.38 -10.75 -4.52
CA PHE A 209 2.71 -9.68 -5.45
C PHE A 209 4.20 -9.74 -5.72
N LYS A 210 4.57 -10.17 -6.92
CA LYS A 210 5.97 -10.32 -7.35
C LYS A 210 6.37 -9.12 -8.19
N TYR A 211 7.49 -8.51 -7.88
CA TYR A 211 8.04 -7.37 -8.61
C TYR A 211 9.38 -7.75 -9.22
N GLU A 212 9.46 -7.70 -10.55
CA GLU A 212 10.67 -7.94 -11.33
C GLU A 212 11.20 -6.60 -11.85
N VAL A 213 12.23 -6.08 -11.18
CA VAL A 213 12.75 -4.72 -11.40
C VAL A 213 14.11 -4.78 -12.08
N LEU A 214 14.17 -4.27 -13.31
CA LEU A 214 15.43 -4.13 -14.04
C LEU A 214 16.13 -2.82 -13.64
N GLY A 215 17.16 -2.92 -12.81
CA GLY A 215 18.04 -1.81 -12.44
C GLY A 215 18.99 -1.45 -13.58
N ASN A 216 19.10 -0.16 -13.87
CA ASN A 216 19.96 0.41 -14.93
C ASN A 216 20.97 1.41 -14.38
#